data_AF-A0A967AGT5-F1
#
_entry.id   AF-A0A967AGT5-F1
#
_cell.length_a   1.000
_cell.length_b   1.000
_cell.length_c   1.000
_cell.angle_alpha   90.00
_cell.angle_beta   90.00
_cell.angle_gamma   90.00
#
_symmetry.space_group_name_H-M   'P 1'
#
loop_
_entity.id
_entity.type
_entity.pdbx_description
1 polymer ?
#
loop_
_entity_poly.entity_id
_entity_poly.type
_entity_poly.pdbx_seq_one_letter_code
_entity_poly.pdbx_strand_id
1 'polypeptide(L)'
;MGSRTLRFNLDVWNTFFILLELLTKLVVFYANTMKLSKKSEYGLRALLELTLAHGRTTLQRHDIAYRQHIPIEFLEQILLTLKRAGLISSRRGVKGGYVLIKQPKEITLGQVIRTLDGPLAPIGCVSKTAYQKCRECPYAEKTRCPVQQVMGTVRDAIAGILDYYTLADFASDRLKD
;
A
#
# COMPACT_ATOMS: atom_id res chain seq x y z
N MET A 1 -51.04 -39.99 -11.19
CA MET A 1 -50.58 -38.58 -11.19
C MET A 1 -50.45 -38.11 -9.76
N GLY A 2 -49.23 -37.97 -9.25
CA GLY A 2 -48.98 -37.53 -7.88
C GLY A 2 -47.62 -36.83 -7.82
N SER A 3 -47.61 -35.54 -8.16
CA SER A 3 -46.43 -34.69 -8.09
C SER A 3 -46.13 -34.35 -6.63
N ARG A 4 -45.12 -35.01 -6.05
CA ARG A 4 -44.53 -34.62 -4.76
C ARG A 4 -43.65 -33.39 -4.99
N THR A 5 -44.15 -32.23 -4.59
CA THR A 5 -43.37 -30.99 -4.50
C THR A 5 -42.35 -31.10 -3.36
N LEU A 6 -41.06 -31.13 -3.72
CA LEU A 6 -39.95 -31.01 -2.78
C LEU A 6 -39.97 -29.60 -2.18
N ARG A 7 -40.36 -29.47 -0.90
CA ARG A 7 -40.10 -28.28 -0.09
C ARG A 7 -38.60 -28.18 0.15
N PHE A 8 -37.91 -27.37 -0.66
CA PHE A 8 -36.53 -26.98 -0.39
C PHE A 8 -36.50 -26.11 0.88
N ASN A 9 -35.76 -26.57 1.88
CA ASN A 9 -35.68 -25.97 3.21
C ASN A 9 -34.89 -24.65 3.14
N LEU A 10 -35.55 -23.51 3.41
CA LEU A 10 -34.92 -22.18 3.46
C LEU A 10 -33.77 -22.09 4.48
N ASP A 11 -33.80 -22.91 5.54
CA ASP A 11 -32.79 -22.92 6.60
C ASP A 11 -31.42 -23.40 6.13
N VAL A 12 -31.38 -24.30 5.14
CA VAL A 12 -30.12 -24.81 4.57
C VAL A 12 -29.45 -23.75 3.70
N TRP A 13 -30.24 -22.97 2.98
CA TRP A 13 -29.73 -21.85 2.17
C TRP A 13 -29.26 -20.69 3.04
N ASN A 14 -29.97 -20.39 4.14
CA ASN A 14 -29.58 -19.34 5.07
C ASN A 14 -28.28 -19.69 5.82
N THR A 15 -28.15 -20.94 6.27
CA THR A 15 -26.91 -21.41 6.91
C THR A 15 -25.74 -21.44 5.93
N PHE A 16 -25.94 -21.83 4.67
CA PHE A 16 -24.90 -21.75 3.63
C PHE A 16 -24.47 -20.29 3.33
N PHE A 17 -25.43 -19.37 3.24
CA PHE A 17 -25.16 -17.95 3.03
C PHE A 17 -24.41 -17.31 4.22
N ILE A 18 -24.81 -17.65 5.45
CA ILE A 18 -24.10 -17.23 6.67
C ILE A 18 -22.70 -17.85 6.71
N LEU A 19 -22.52 -19.12 6.31
CA LEU A 19 -21.21 -19.75 6.24
C LEU A 19 -20.32 -19.06 5.20
N LEU A 20 -20.86 -18.67 4.04
CA LEU A 20 -20.14 -17.95 2.99
C LEU A 20 -19.77 -16.52 3.43
N GLU A 21 -20.66 -15.81 4.13
CA GLU A 21 -20.35 -14.52 4.77
C GLU A 21 -19.29 -14.66 5.86
N LEU A 22 -19.37 -15.69 6.70
CA LEU A 22 -18.39 -15.93 7.75
C LEU A 22 -17.06 -16.34 7.15
N LEU A 23 -17.03 -17.15 6.09
CA LEU A 23 -15.82 -17.55 5.37
C LEU A 23 -15.18 -16.38 4.63
N THR A 24 -15.96 -15.49 4.01
CA THR A 24 -15.42 -14.24 3.44
C THR A 24 -14.86 -13.33 4.54
N LYS A 25 -15.56 -13.18 5.68
CA LYS A 25 -15.02 -12.48 6.86
C LYS A 25 -13.76 -13.17 7.42
N LEU A 26 -13.69 -14.50 7.40
CA LEU A 26 -12.54 -15.29 7.87
C LEU A 26 -11.33 -15.17 6.93
N VAL A 27 -11.54 -15.20 5.62
CA VAL A 27 -10.48 -14.99 4.61
C VAL A 27 -9.96 -13.55 4.65
N VAL A 28 -10.85 -12.57 4.82
CA VAL A 28 -10.44 -11.16 5.02
C VAL A 28 -9.68 -11.00 6.35
N PHE A 29 -10.10 -11.69 7.41
CA PHE A 29 -9.42 -11.68 8.71
C PHE A 29 -8.05 -12.38 8.68
N TYR A 30 -7.90 -13.46 7.91
CA TYR A 30 -6.64 -14.23 7.81
C TYR A 30 -5.55 -13.52 6.99
N ALA A 31 -5.87 -12.40 6.32
CA ALA A 31 -4.93 -11.64 5.49
C ALA A 31 -4.23 -10.48 6.24
N ASN A 32 -3.89 -10.65 7.53
CA ASN A 32 -3.08 -9.68 8.27
C ASN A 32 -1.63 -10.16 8.45
N THR A 33 -0.98 -10.45 7.32
CA THR A 33 0.48 -10.35 7.23
C THR A 33 0.81 -8.94 6.78
N MET A 34 1.88 -8.34 7.31
CA MET A 34 2.41 -7.08 6.81
C MET A 34 2.77 -7.21 5.32
N LYS A 35 1.81 -6.87 4.47
CA LYS A 35 1.92 -6.99 3.02
C LYS A 35 1.87 -5.60 2.43
N LEU A 36 2.91 -5.23 1.71
CA LEU A 36 2.91 -4.04 0.88
C LEU A 36 1.72 -4.11 -0.08
N SER A 37 0.92 -3.04 -0.18
CA SER A 37 -0.20 -3.06 -1.11
C SER A 37 0.31 -3.13 -2.56
N LYS A 38 -0.53 -3.63 -3.47
CA LYS A 38 -0.23 -3.58 -4.91
C LYS A 38 0.01 -2.16 -5.41
N LYS A 39 -0.66 -1.17 -4.80
CA LYS A 39 -0.47 0.25 -5.13
C LYS A 39 0.94 0.71 -4.80
N SER A 40 1.47 0.35 -3.62
CA SER A 40 2.84 0.69 -3.23
C SER A 40 3.88 -0.11 -4.00
N GLU A 41 3.67 -1.41 -4.23
CA GLU A 41 4.55 -2.24 -5.06
C GLU A 41 4.72 -1.65 -6.46
N TYR A 42 3.61 -1.33 -7.12
CA TYR A 42 3.62 -0.73 -8.46
C TYR A 42 4.12 0.71 -8.45
N GLY A 43 3.85 1.48 -7.41
CA GLY A 43 4.40 2.82 -7.24
C GLY A 43 5.91 2.84 -7.15
N LEU A 44 6.50 1.92 -6.37
CA LEU A 44 7.95 1.76 -6.28
C LEU A 44 8.57 1.37 -7.63
N ARG A 45 7.96 0.41 -8.33
CA ARG A 45 8.38 0.02 -9.69
C ARG A 45 8.29 1.16 -10.71
N ALA A 46 7.23 1.95 -10.67
CA ALA A 46 7.11 3.13 -11.53
C ALA A 46 8.16 4.20 -11.19
N LEU A 47 8.44 4.42 -9.89
CA LEU A 47 9.48 5.35 -9.45
C LEU A 47 10.89 4.87 -9.78
N LEU A 48 11.14 3.55 -9.83
CA LEU A 48 12.39 2.99 -10.31
C LEU A 48 12.67 3.41 -11.76
N GLU A 49 11.69 3.27 -12.66
CA GLU A 49 11.80 3.76 -14.04
C GLU A 49 12.11 5.26 -14.13
N LEU A 50 11.40 6.06 -13.34
CA LEU A 50 11.62 7.51 -13.29
C LEU A 50 12.99 7.88 -12.69
N THR A 51 13.51 7.03 -11.79
CA THR A 51 14.84 7.19 -11.20
C THR A 51 15.93 6.91 -12.22
N LEU A 52 15.80 5.82 -12.98
CA LEU A 52 16.75 5.45 -14.03
C LEU A 52 16.78 6.47 -15.19
N ALA A 53 15.65 7.14 -15.45
CA ALA A 53 15.54 8.20 -16.45
C ALA A 53 15.87 9.61 -15.90
N HIS A 54 16.13 9.76 -14.60
CA HIS A 54 16.28 11.06 -13.95
C HIS A 54 17.38 11.91 -14.60
N GLY A 55 17.06 13.18 -14.90
CA GLY A 55 17.98 14.12 -15.55
C GLY A 55 18.26 13.86 -17.04
N ARG A 56 17.76 12.76 -17.61
CA ARG A 56 18.01 12.39 -19.02
C ARG A 56 16.80 12.62 -19.91
N THR A 57 15.63 12.13 -19.49
CA THR A 57 14.41 12.19 -20.30
C THR A 57 13.14 12.13 -19.44
N THR A 58 11.99 12.46 -20.05
CA THR A 58 10.66 12.21 -19.48
C THR A 58 10.15 10.85 -19.95
N LEU A 59 9.38 10.15 -19.10
CA LEU A 59 8.79 8.85 -19.46
C LEU A 59 7.28 8.93 -19.61
N GLN A 60 6.73 8.39 -20.70
CA GLN A 60 5.29 8.33 -20.85
C GLN A 60 4.67 7.25 -19.96
N ARG A 61 3.42 7.46 -19.52
CA ARG A 61 2.69 6.47 -18.71
C ARG A 61 2.58 5.10 -19.41
N HIS A 62 2.41 5.10 -20.74
CA HIS A 62 2.33 3.87 -21.53
C HIS A 62 3.64 3.08 -21.48
N ASP A 63 4.79 3.76 -21.58
CA ASP A 63 6.11 3.12 -21.51
C ASP A 63 6.39 2.53 -20.13
N ILE A 64 5.98 3.23 -19.06
CA ILE A 64 6.14 2.75 -17.69
C ILE A 64 5.22 1.55 -17.46
N ALA A 65 3.95 1.65 -17.86
CA ALA A 65 2.96 0.58 -17.73
C ALA A 65 3.42 -0.71 -18.44
N TYR A 66 3.92 -0.57 -19.67
CA TYR A 66 4.44 -1.67 -20.46
C TYR A 66 5.65 -2.34 -19.80
N ARG A 67 6.69 -1.56 -19.46
CA ARG A 67 7.93 -2.11 -18.87
C ARG A 67 7.71 -2.79 -17.53
N GLN A 68 6.82 -2.26 -16.71
CA GLN A 68 6.58 -2.75 -15.35
C GLN A 68 5.37 -3.70 -15.24
N HIS A 69 4.72 -4.01 -16.36
CA HIS A 69 3.52 -4.87 -16.42
C HIS A 69 2.42 -4.39 -15.47
N ILE A 70 2.14 -3.08 -15.49
CA ILE A 70 1.13 -2.45 -14.63
C ILE A 70 -0.08 -2.07 -15.49
N PRO A 71 -1.32 -2.43 -15.09
CA PRO A 71 -2.53 -1.95 -15.75
C PRO A 71 -2.55 -0.42 -15.81
N ILE A 72 -2.77 0.14 -17.00
CA ILE A 72 -2.54 1.57 -17.23
C ILE A 72 -3.40 2.48 -16.35
N GLU A 73 -4.69 2.16 -16.19
CA GLU A 73 -5.62 2.93 -15.35
C GLU A 73 -5.16 2.94 -13.89
N PHE A 74 -4.62 1.82 -13.43
CA PHE A 74 -4.11 1.71 -12.07
C PHE A 74 -2.81 2.50 -11.89
N LEU A 75 -1.91 2.47 -12.88
CA LEU A 75 -0.72 3.32 -12.90
C LEU A 75 -1.09 4.81 -12.87
N GLU A 76 -2.13 5.23 -13.58
CA GLU A 76 -2.56 6.64 -13.57
C GLU A 76 -2.99 7.13 -12.18
N GLN A 77 -3.73 6.31 -11.43
CA GLN A 77 -4.11 6.62 -10.05
C GLN A 77 -2.87 6.76 -9.15
N ILE A 78 -1.88 5.89 -9.33
CA ILE A 78 -0.60 5.94 -8.62
C ILE A 78 0.15 7.23 -8.96
N LEU A 79 0.37 7.52 -10.24
CA LEU A 79 1.09 8.71 -10.71
C LEU A 79 0.40 10.00 -10.28
N LEU A 80 -0.93 10.05 -10.29
CA LEU A 80 -1.68 11.18 -9.79
C LEU A 80 -1.46 11.41 -8.29
N THR A 81 -1.43 10.33 -7.51
CA THR A 81 -1.16 10.40 -6.05
C THR A 81 0.26 10.92 -5.81
N LEU A 82 1.27 10.36 -6.49
CA LEU A 82 2.67 10.78 -6.38
C LEU A 82 2.88 12.24 -6.83
N LYS A 83 2.15 12.68 -7.86
CA LYS A 83 2.19 14.06 -8.34
C LYS A 83 1.62 15.03 -7.31
N ARG A 84 0.47 14.70 -6.72
CA ARG A 84 -0.16 15.51 -5.65
C ARG A 84 0.74 15.63 -4.43
N ALA A 85 1.52 14.58 -4.12
CA ALA A 85 2.49 14.58 -3.03
C ALA A 85 3.80 15.34 -3.37
N GLY A 86 3.96 15.88 -4.58
CA GLY A 86 5.18 16.58 -4.97
C GLY A 86 6.39 15.66 -5.06
N LEU A 87 6.22 14.41 -5.50
CA LEU A 87 7.33 13.51 -5.79
C LEU A 87 7.68 13.51 -7.29
N ILE A 88 6.66 13.69 -8.13
CA ILE A 88 6.79 13.70 -9.58
C ILE A 88 6.06 14.89 -10.20
N SER A 89 6.47 15.26 -11.42
CA SER A 89 5.78 16.23 -12.27
C SER A 89 5.44 15.61 -13.62
N SER A 90 4.48 16.21 -14.31
CA SER A 90 4.02 15.78 -15.63
C SER A 90 4.19 16.90 -16.65
N ARG A 91 4.78 16.62 -17.81
CA ARG A 91 4.84 17.52 -18.97
C ARG A 91 3.81 17.09 -20.02
N ARG A 92 3.16 18.07 -20.66
CA ARG A 92 2.21 17.84 -21.77
C ARG A 92 2.94 17.80 -23.12
N GLY A 93 2.27 17.27 -24.14
CA GLY A 93 2.76 17.22 -25.53
C GLY A 93 3.35 15.87 -25.94
N VAL A 94 3.78 15.76 -27.20
CA VAL A 94 4.31 14.51 -27.80
C VAL A 94 5.58 14.01 -27.10
N LYS A 95 6.42 14.94 -26.61
CA LYS A 95 7.59 14.65 -25.76
C LYS A 95 7.27 14.85 -24.26
N GLY A 96 6.00 14.74 -23.90
CA GLY A 96 5.54 14.82 -22.52
C GLY A 96 5.86 13.57 -21.72
N GLY A 97 5.32 13.49 -20.51
CA GLY A 97 5.53 12.36 -19.61
C GLY A 97 5.82 12.79 -18.19
N TYR A 98 6.34 11.87 -17.39
CA TYR A 98 6.59 12.03 -15.97
C TYR A 98 8.09 12.10 -15.68
N VAL A 99 8.44 12.86 -14.63
CA VAL A 99 9.80 13.00 -14.09
C VAL A 99 9.76 13.14 -12.58
N LEU A 100 10.81 12.72 -11.88
CA LEU A 100 11.01 13.09 -10.48
C LEU A 100 11.26 14.60 -10.37
N ILE A 101 10.75 15.23 -9.30
CA ILE A 101 10.99 16.66 -9.04
C ILE A 101 12.11 16.94 -8.03
N LYS A 102 12.58 15.88 -7.35
CA LYS A 102 13.71 15.90 -6.41
C LYS A 102 14.77 14.91 -6.86
N GLN A 103 15.97 15.02 -6.30
CA GLN A 103 17.02 14.03 -6.58
C GLN A 103 16.59 12.66 -6.00
N PRO A 104 16.90 11.53 -6.67
CA PRO A 104 16.52 10.20 -6.18
C PRO A 104 17.02 9.89 -4.75
N LYS A 105 18.17 10.47 -4.36
CA LYS A 105 18.75 10.34 -3.01
C LYS A 105 17.98 11.09 -1.91
N GLU A 106 17.06 11.97 -2.28
CA GLU A 106 16.26 12.78 -1.35
C GLU A 106 14.87 12.17 -1.09
N ILE A 107 14.50 11.13 -1.83
CA ILE A 107 13.19 10.47 -1.74
C ILE A 107 13.40 9.11 -1.09
N THR A 108 12.90 8.93 0.13
CA THR A 108 12.98 7.66 0.85
C THR A 108 11.87 6.69 0.44
N LEU A 109 12.11 5.39 0.57
CA LEU A 109 11.06 4.38 0.31
C LEU A 109 9.91 4.53 1.30
N GLY A 110 10.21 4.86 2.56
CA GLY A 110 9.23 5.14 3.59
C GLY A 110 8.33 6.33 3.25
N GLN A 111 8.86 7.37 2.60
CA GLN A 111 8.05 8.49 2.11
C GLN A 111 7.07 8.04 1.02
N VAL A 112 7.53 7.22 0.07
CA VAL A 112 6.69 6.70 -1.03
C VAL A 112 5.57 5.83 -0.49
N ILE A 113 5.89 4.87 0.39
CA ILE A 113 4.90 3.94 0.92
C ILE A 113 3.88 4.68 1.77
N ARG A 114 4.30 5.65 2.59
CA ARG A 114 3.36 6.48 3.36
C ARG A 114 2.44 7.32 2.47
N THR A 115 2.93 7.74 1.31
CA THR A 115 2.13 8.49 0.33
C THR A 115 1.07 7.62 -0.33
N LEU A 116 1.37 6.34 -0.59
CA LEU A 116 0.50 5.45 -1.36
C LEU A 116 -0.45 4.62 -0.50
N ASP A 117 0.05 4.03 0.59
CA ASP A 117 -0.69 3.13 1.49
C ASP A 117 -1.13 3.83 2.78
N GLY A 118 -0.54 4.97 3.11
CA GLY A 118 -0.81 5.68 4.36
C GLY A 118 0.12 5.26 5.50
N PRO A 119 -0.29 5.44 6.77
CA PRO A 119 0.59 5.24 7.91
C PRO A 119 1.24 3.85 7.98
N LEU A 120 2.56 3.81 8.17
CA LEU A 120 3.31 2.59 8.44
C LEU A 120 3.12 2.15 9.90
N ALA A 121 1.91 1.73 10.27
CA ALA A 121 1.58 1.33 11.63
C ALA A 121 0.82 0.00 11.63
N PRO A 122 1.32 -1.04 12.33
CA PRO A 122 0.67 -2.35 12.38
C PRO A 122 -0.68 -2.31 13.11
N ILE A 123 -0.87 -1.35 14.02
CA ILE A 123 -2.15 -1.08 14.71
C ILE A 123 -2.38 0.43 14.84
N GLY A 124 -3.64 0.86 14.82
CA GLY A 124 -4.01 2.28 14.81
C GLY A 124 -3.47 3.09 16.00
N CYS A 125 -3.40 2.50 17.20
CA CYS A 125 -2.92 3.17 18.41
C CYS A 125 -1.39 3.33 18.49
N VAL A 126 -0.63 2.77 17.54
CA VAL A 126 0.81 3.07 17.40
C VAL A 126 1.10 3.98 16.23
N SER A 127 0.11 4.38 15.43
CA SER A 127 0.38 5.29 14.31
C SER A 127 0.83 6.68 14.78
N LYS A 128 1.95 7.18 14.23
CA LYS A 128 2.43 8.56 14.49
C LYS A 128 1.70 9.60 13.63
N THR A 129 1.17 9.20 12.48
CA THR A 129 0.57 10.12 11.50
C THR A 129 -0.95 10.01 11.40
N ALA A 130 -1.55 8.94 11.93
CA ALA A 130 -2.99 8.75 12.01
C ALA A 130 -3.34 7.91 13.24
N TYR A 131 -3.05 8.44 14.43
CA TYR A 131 -3.34 7.77 15.68
C TYR A 131 -4.85 7.46 15.79
N GLN A 132 -5.18 6.22 16.16
CA GLN A 132 -6.55 5.81 16.45
C GLN A 132 -6.61 5.24 17.86
N LYS A 133 -7.41 5.90 18.72
CA LYS A 133 -7.68 5.38 20.07
C LYS A 133 -8.43 4.05 19.94
N CYS A 134 -7.99 3.05 20.71
CA CYS A 134 -8.69 1.78 20.80
C CYS A 134 -10.08 1.98 21.43
N ARG A 135 -11.13 1.45 20.79
CA ARG A 135 -12.51 1.55 21.31
C ARG A 135 -12.81 0.51 22.39
N GLU A 136 -12.36 -0.72 22.20
CA GLU A 136 -12.64 -1.87 23.08
C GLU A 136 -11.34 -2.46 23.64
N CYS A 137 -10.45 -1.62 24.16
CA CYS A 137 -9.20 -2.07 24.75
C CYS A 137 -9.17 -1.81 26.26
N PRO A 138 -8.92 -2.83 27.10
CA PRO A 138 -8.84 -2.68 28.55
C PRO A 138 -7.64 -1.84 29.03
N TYR A 139 -6.76 -1.43 28.10
CA TYR A 139 -5.62 -0.57 28.34
C TYR A 139 -5.79 0.85 27.76
N ALA A 140 -6.95 1.18 27.15
CA ALA A 140 -7.14 2.45 26.45
C ALA A 140 -7.05 3.71 27.34
N GLU A 141 -7.34 3.55 28.63
CA GLU A 141 -7.29 4.64 29.64
C GLU A 141 -6.12 4.48 30.62
N LYS A 142 -5.33 3.41 30.46
CA LYS A 142 -4.19 3.13 31.32
C LYS A 142 -2.96 3.87 30.80
N THR A 143 -2.09 4.30 31.71
CA THR A 143 -0.80 4.93 31.37
C THR A 143 0.11 4.02 30.53
N ARG A 144 -0.07 2.69 30.64
CA ARG A 144 0.76 1.71 29.95
C ARG A 144 -0.11 0.64 29.27
N CYS A 145 0.10 0.47 27.96
CA CYS A 145 -0.45 -0.63 27.17
C CYS A 145 0.71 -1.50 26.65
N PRO A 146 0.90 -2.73 27.15
CA PRO A 146 2.00 -3.60 26.72
C PRO A 146 2.03 -3.86 25.20
N VAL A 147 0.85 -4.03 24.59
CA VAL A 147 0.71 -4.25 23.14
C VAL A 147 1.19 -3.02 22.36
N GLN A 148 0.79 -1.82 22.81
CA GLN A 148 1.20 -0.57 22.16
C GLN A 148 2.72 -0.36 22.26
N GLN A 149 3.35 -0.76 23.37
CA GLN A 149 4.81 -0.68 23.51
C GLN A 149 5.52 -1.56 22.47
N VAL A 150 5.19 -2.85 22.42
CA VAL A 150 5.83 -3.79 21.49
C VAL A 150 5.54 -3.41 20.03
N MET A 151 4.28 -3.12 19.70
CA MET A 151 3.90 -2.74 18.33
C MET A 151 4.44 -1.37 17.92
N GLY A 152 4.71 -0.48 18.88
CA GLY A 152 5.43 0.78 18.65
C GLY A 152 6.87 0.54 18.22
N THR A 153 7.56 -0.41 18.86
CA THR A 153 8.91 -0.83 18.45
C THR A 153 8.92 -1.45 17.06
N VAL A 154 7.95 -2.33 16.75
CA VAL A 154 7.80 -2.92 15.41
C VAL A 154 7.65 -1.83 14.36
N ARG A 155 6.70 -0.91 14.57
CA ARG A 155 6.50 0.28 13.73
C ARG A 155 7.78 1.06 13.50
N ASP A 156 8.51 1.37 14.57
CA ASP A 156 9.75 2.16 14.48
C ASP A 156 10.85 1.43 13.71
N ALA A 157 10.99 0.11 13.89
CA ALA A 157 11.96 -0.69 13.14
C ALA A 157 11.65 -0.68 11.63
N ILE A 158 10.40 -0.92 11.26
CA ILE A 158 9.98 -0.93 9.84
C ILE A 158 10.13 0.46 9.22
N ALA A 159 9.66 1.50 9.91
CA ALA A 159 9.81 2.88 9.47
C ALA A 159 11.29 3.25 9.31
N GLY A 160 12.13 2.89 10.28
CA GLY A 160 13.57 3.15 10.24
C GLY A 160 14.25 2.51 9.03
N ILE A 161 13.95 1.25 8.74
CA ILE A 161 14.47 0.55 7.55
C ILE A 161 14.01 1.28 6.28
N LEU A 162 12.72 1.54 6.13
CA LEU A 162 12.18 2.14 4.90
C LEU A 162 12.62 3.60 4.71
N ASP A 163 12.88 4.33 5.79
CA ASP A 163 13.39 5.70 5.73
C ASP A 163 14.91 5.76 5.48
N TYR A 164 15.64 4.68 5.75
CA TYR A 164 17.07 4.56 5.45
C TYR A 164 17.35 4.39 3.95
N TYR A 165 16.48 3.68 3.24
CA TYR A 165 16.61 3.46 1.80
C TYR A 165 16.00 4.59 0.98
N THR A 166 16.73 5.04 -0.03
CA THR A 166 16.29 6.05 -1.00
C THR A 166 15.99 5.41 -2.35
N LEU A 167 15.33 6.16 -3.26
CA LEU A 167 15.16 5.70 -4.64
C LEU A 167 16.50 5.49 -5.35
N ALA A 168 17.53 6.27 -5.02
CA ALA A 168 18.88 6.06 -5.55
C ALA A 168 19.43 4.69 -5.15
N ASP A 169 19.28 4.31 -3.87
CA ASP A 169 19.75 3.02 -3.36
C ASP A 169 18.97 1.88 -4.00
N PHE A 170 17.65 2.03 -4.05
CA PHE A 170 16.75 1.06 -4.67
C PHE A 170 17.08 0.81 -6.15
N ALA A 171 17.45 1.86 -6.90
CA ALA A 171 17.87 1.72 -8.29
C ALA A 171 19.26 1.12 -8.47
N SER A 172 20.11 1.17 -7.44
CA SER A 172 21.46 0.61 -7.48
C SER A 172 21.52 -0.89 -7.20
N ASP A 173 20.38 -1.51 -6.86
CA ASP A 173 20.22 -2.92 -6.46
C ASP A 173 21.24 -3.36 -5.39
N ARG A 174 21.63 -2.42 -4.52
CA ARG A 174 22.56 -2.69 -3.42
C ARG A 174 21.87 -2.43 -2.09
N LEU A 175 21.90 -3.46 -1.23
CA LEU A 175 21.62 -3.27 0.18
C LEU A 175 22.71 -2.38 0.77
N LYS A 176 22.30 -1.43 1.60
CA LYS A 176 23.22 -0.64 2.39
C LYS A 176 23.56 -1.45 3.64
N ASP A 177 24.83 -1.80 3.79
CA ASP A 177 25.38 -2.44 4.98
C ASP A 177 25.28 -1.53 6.23
#